data_AF-A0A453QJI9-F1
#
_entry.id   AF-A0A453QJI9-F1
#
_cell.length_a   1.000
_cell.length_b   1.000
_cell.length_c   1.000
_cell.angle_alpha   90.00
_cell.angle_beta   90.00
_cell.angle_gamma   90.00
#
_symmetry.space_group_name_H-M   'P 1'
#
loop_
_entity.id
_entity.type
_entity.pdbx_description
1 polymer ?
#
loop_
_entity_poly.entity_id
_entity_poly.type
_entity_poly.pdbx_seq_one_letter_code
_entity_poly.pdbx_strand_id
1 'polypeptide(L)'
;RVKVPLRIKIFMWFVHKQVILTKDNLLRRRWVGSSRCCYCDQDETIQHLFLDCPLAKLLWRSVHVAFNVSPPNSIETLFGTWLD
;
A
#
# COMPACT_ATOMS: atom_id res chain seq x y z
N ARG A 1 -12.74 -15.94 10.89
CA ARG A 1 -12.66 -14.46 10.99
C ARG A 1 -11.35 -14.10 11.68
N VAL A 2 -10.39 -13.52 10.97
CA VAL A 2 -9.10 -13.14 11.56
C VAL A 2 -9.31 -11.94 12.49
N LYS A 3 -8.88 -12.04 13.74
CA LYS A 3 -8.93 -10.90 14.68
C LYS A 3 -7.83 -9.91 14.30
N VAL A 4 -8.21 -8.92 13.49
CA VAL A 4 -7.30 -7.83 13.11
C VAL A 4 -7.41 -6.68 14.14
N PRO A 5 -6.29 -6.22 14.72
CA PRO A 5 -6.25 -5.04 15.58
C PRO A 5 -6.92 -3.81 14.96
N LEU A 6 -7.61 -3.00 15.77
CA LEU A 6 -8.33 -1.81 15.31
C LEU A 6 -7.43 -0.82 14.54
N ARG A 7 -6.18 -0.67 14.95
CA ARG A 7 -5.20 0.20 14.27
C ARG A 7 -4.98 -0.20 12.82
N ILE A 8 -4.94 -1.50 12.53
CA ILE A 8 -4.77 -2.00 11.15
C ILE A 8 -6.05 -1.75 10.36
N LYS A 9 -7.23 -1.93 10.96
CA LYS A 9 -8.51 -1.62 10.30
C LYS A 9 -8.64 -0.13 9.94
N ILE A 10 -8.27 0.76 10.85
CA ILE A 10 -8.26 2.22 10.61
C ILE A 10 -7.26 2.56 9.51
N PHE A 11 -6.07 1.98 9.55
CA PHE A 11 -5.07 2.17 8.50
C PHE A 11 -5.59 1.73 7.13
N MET A 12 -6.17 0.53 7.04
CA MET A 12 -6.76 0.00 5.82
C MET A 12 -7.89 0.90 5.30
N TRP A 13 -8.72 1.46 6.19
CA TRP A 13 -9.74 2.43 5.81
C TRP A 13 -9.14 3.70 5.17
N PHE A 14 -8.03 4.24 5.71
CA PHE A 14 -7.35 5.37 5.10
C PHE A 14 -6.77 5.05 3.73
N VAL A 15 -6.21 3.83 3.55
CA VAL A 15 -5.70 3.38 2.25
C VAL A 15 -6.85 3.27 1.25
N HIS A 16 -7.98 2.68 1.65
CA HIS A 16 -9.19 2.59 0.82
C HIS A 16 -9.73 3.97 0.43
N LYS A 17 -9.73 4.94 1.37
CA LYS A 17 -10.11 6.33 1.10
C LYS A 17 -9.06 7.12 0.32
N GLN A 18 -7.92 6.53 -0.02
CA GLN A 18 -6.81 7.16 -0.74
C GLN A 18 -6.23 8.39 -0.01
N VAL A 19 -6.24 8.41 1.33
CA VAL A 19 -5.83 9.58 2.15
C VAL A 19 -4.62 9.35 3.05
N ILE A 20 -3.92 8.21 2.90
CA ILE A 20 -2.67 7.97 3.64
C ILE A 20 -1.57 8.96 3.24
N LEU A 21 -0.52 9.05 4.07
CA LEU A 21 0.57 10.01 3.93
C LEU A 21 1.62 9.60 2.88
N THR A 22 1.18 9.22 1.68
CA THR A 22 2.06 9.09 0.51
C THR A 22 2.49 10.47 0.01
N LYS A 23 3.65 10.57 -0.62
CA LYS A 23 4.19 11.87 -1.05
C LYS A 23 3.30 12.60 -2.04
N ASP A 24 2.60 11.90 -2.92
CA ASP A 24 1.57 12.49 -3.78
C ASP A 24 0.44 13.17 -2.98
N ASN A 25 -0.03 12.53 -1.90
CA ASN A 25 -1.04 13.08 -1.00
C ASN A 25 -0.51 14.25 -0.15
N LEU A 26 0.75 14.20 0.25
CA LEU A 26 1.40 15.32 0.95
C LEU A 26 1.51 16.55 0.04
N LEU A 27 1.91 16.35 -1.22
CA LEU A 27 1.98 17.43 -2.22
C LEU A 27 0.60 18.07 -2.47
N ARG A 28 -0.47 17.28 -2.55
CA ARG A 28 -1.85 17.81 -2.64
C ARG A 28 -2.24 18.66 -1.43
N ARG A 29 -1.61 18.43 -0.27
CA ARG A 29 -1.79 19.23 0.96
C ARG A 29 -0.82 20.41 1.07
N ARG A 30 -0.14 20.77 -0.03
CA ARG A 30 0.85 21.86 -0.10
C ARG A 30 2.09 21.62 0.78
N TRP A 31 2.41 20.37 1.09
CA TRP A 31 3.70 20.03 1.69
C TRP A 31 4.82 20.27 0.68
N VAL A 32 5.98 20.73 1.16
CA VAL A 32 7.14 21.02 0.31
C VAL A 32 8.14 19.88 0.42
N GLY A 33 8.38 19.20 -0.70
CA GLY A 33 9.40 18.16 -0.82
C GLY A 33 9.26 17.35 -2.10
N SER A 34 10.04 16.28 -2.22
CA SER A 34 10.04 15.43 -3.42
C SER A 34 8.82 14.50 -3.48
N SER A 35 8.27 14.27 -4.68
CA SER A 35 7.27 13.24 -4.96
C SER A 35 7.87 11.82 -5.01
N ARG A 36 9.20 11.70 -5.06
CA ARG A 36 9.90 10.44 -5.36
C ARG A 36 9.85 9.47 -4.19
N CYS A 37 9.60 8.21 -4.45
CA CYS A 37 9.64 7.12 -3.47
C CYS A 37 11.03 7.00 -2.83
N CYS A 38 11.08 6.63 -1.55
CA CYS A 38 12.37 6.46 -0.85
C CYS A 38 13.11 5.18 -1.23
N TYR A 39 12.40 4.21 -1.82
CA TYR A 39 12.96 2.91 -2.20
C TYR A 39 13.31 2.81 -3.68
N CYS A 40 12.78 3.72 -4.51
CA CYS A 40 13.12 3.83 -5.92
C CYS A 40 12.80 5.24 -6.43
N ASP A 41 13.42 5.66 -7.53
CA ASP A 41 13.29 7.02 -8.05
C ASP A 41 12.02 7.30 -8.89
N GLN A 42 10.92 6.59 -8.58
CA GLN A 42 9.60 6.77 -9.20
C GLN A 42 8.69 7.59 -8.28
N ASP A 43 7.63 8.18 -8.82
CA ASP A 43 6.68 8.93 -7.99
C ASP A 43 5.94 8.01 -7.00
N GLU A 44 5.90 8.43 -5.74
CA GLU A 44 5.28 7.68 -4.66
C GLU A 44 3.77 7.95 -4.61
N THR A 45 3.01 6.96 -5.06
CA THR A 45 1.56 6.85 -4.90
C THR A 45 1.22 5.66 -4.00
N ILE A 46 -0.04 5.53 -3.60
CA ILE A 46 -0.52 4.37 -2.83
C ILE A 46 -0.29 3.07 -3.60
N GLN A 47 -0.69 3.02 -4.87
CA GLN A 47 -0.45 1.86 -5.73
C GLN A 47 1.03 1.54 -5.87
N HIS A 48 1.86 2.56 -6.09
CA HIS A 48 3.30 2.37 -6.17
C HIS A 48 3.87 1.79 -4.88
N LEU A 49 3.57 2.39 -3.73
CA LEU A 49 4.11 2.01 -2.43
C LEU A 49 3.77 0.56 -2.05
N PHE A 50 2.57 0.08 -2.37
CA PHE A 50 2.11 -1.26 -1.99
C PHE A 50 2.27 -2.34 -3.06
N LEU A 51 2.37 -1.98 -4.34
CA LEU A 51 2.33 -2.95 -5.45
C LEU A 51 3.50 -2.79 -6.43
N ASP A 52 3.76 -1.59 -6.93
CA ASP A 52 4.68 -1.42 -8.06
C ASP A 52 6.14 -1.24 -7.66
N CYS A 53 6.38 -0.72 -6.45
CA CYS A 53 7.70 -0.48 -5.90
C CYS A 53 8.52 -1.78 -5.91
N PRO A 54 9.81 -1.75 -6.31
CA PRO A 54 10.66 -2.94 -6.26
C PRO A 54 10.68 -3.63 -4.89
N LEU A 55 10.65 -2.85 -3.81
CA LEU A 55 10.56 -3.38 -2.46
C LEU A 55 9.23 -4.10 -2.22
N ALA A 56 8.11 -3.49 -2.63
CA ALA A 56 6.79 -4.11 -2.50
C ALA A 56 6.69 -5.43 -3.29
N LYS A 57 7.20 -5.44 -4.53
CA LYS A 57 7.26 -6.66 -5.36
C LYS A 57 8.08 -7.77 -4.69
N LEU A 58 9.20 -7.42 -4.04
CA LEU A 58 10.00 -8.38 -3.30
C LEU A 58 9.21 -8.97 -2.12
N LEU A 59 8.52 -8.14 -1.35
CA LEU A 59 7.68 -8.58 -0.23
C LEU A 59 6.56 -9.53 -0.72
N TRP A 60 5.87 -9.17 -1.80
CA TRP A 60 4.84 -10.03 -2.37
C TRP A 60 5.36 -11.35 -2.90
N ARG A 61 6.57 -11.38 -3.49
CA ARG A 61 7.23 -12.64 -3.87
C ARG A 61 7.51 -13.52 -2.64
N SER A 62 8.01 -12.93 -1.55
CA SER A 62 8.24 -13.67 -0.30
C SER A 62 6.94 -14.25 0.28
N VAL A 63 5.86 -13.46 0.28
CA VAL A 63 4.53 -13.91 0.71
C VAL A 63 4.00 -15.04 -0.19
N HIS A 64 4.16 -14.91 -1.50
CA HIS A 64 3.78 -15.94 -2.46
C HIS A 64 4.53 -17.24 -2.21
N VAL A 65 5.85 -17.19 -2.02
CA VAL A 65 6.67 -18.38 -1.75
C VAL A 65 6.30 -19.02 -0.41
N ALA A 66 6.06 -18.22 0.64
CA ALA A 66 5.81 -18.73 1.99
C ALA A 66 4.36 -19.25 2.17
N PHE A 67 3.39 -18.62 1.53
CA PHE A 67 1.96 -18.84 1.79
C PHE A 67 1.15 -19.24 0.56
N ASN A 68 1.77 -19.34 -0.63
CA ASN A 68 1.11 -19.60 -1.91
C ASN A 68 -0.02 -18.60 -2.22
N VAL A 69 0.15 -17.34 -1.80
CA VAL A 69 -0.80 -16.25 -2.04
C VAL A 69 -0.31 -15.42 -3.22
N SER A 70 -1.12 -15.35 -4.28
CA SER A 70 -0.82 -14.52 -5.45
C SER A 70 -0.75 -13.04 -5.09
N PRO A 71 0.25 -12.30 -5.62
CA PRO A 71 0.32 -10.86 -5.44
C PRO A 71 -0.96 -10.17 -5.95
N PRO A 72 -1.50 -9.21 -5.19
CA PRO A 72 -2.64 -8.42 -5.64
C PRO A 72 -2.25 -7.54 -6.82
N ASN A 73 -3.21 -7.28 -7.71
CA ASN A 73 -3.03 -6.45 -8.91
C ASN A 73 -3.63 -5.04 -8.77
N SER A 74 -4.37 -4.79 -7.68
CA SER A 74 -4.97 -3.51 -7.38
C SER A 74 -5.06 -3.29 -5.87
N ILE A 75 -5.16 -2.03 -5.47
CA ILE A 75 -5.41 -1.68 -4.08
C ILE A 75 -6.77 -2.19 -3.60
N GLU A 76 -7.76 -2.33 -4.48
CA GLU A 76 -9.08 -2.87 -4.14
C GLU A 76 -9.05 -4.37 -3.81
N THR A 77 -8.30 -5.16 -4.59
CA THR A 77 -8.16 -6.61 -4.36
C THR A 77 -7.44 -6.93 -3.06
N LEU A 78 -6.62 -6.01 -2.56
CA LEU A 78 -6.04 -6.07 -1.21
C LEU A 78 -7.08 -6.05 -0.09
N PHE A 79 -8.24 -5.42 -0.30
CA PHE A 79 -9.27 -5.25 0.73
C PHE A 79 -10.38 -6.28 0.69
N GLY A 80 -10.70 -6.83 -0.50
CA GLY A 80 -11.85 -7.71 -0.71
C GLY A 80 -11.83 -9.00 0.12
N THR A 81 -10.69 -9.36 0.73
CA THR A 81 -10.56 -10.55 1.58
C THR A 81 -10.52 -10.26 3.09
N TRP A 82 -10.42 -8.99 3.51
CA TRP A 82 -10.13 -8.63 4.91
C TRP A 82 -11.27 -7.94 5.66
N LEU A 83 -12.25 -7.36 4.96
CA LEU A 83 -13.33 -6.56 5.55
C LEU A 83 -14.66 -7.29 5.75
N ASP A 84 -14.78 -8.55 5.33
CA ASP A 84 -15.93 -9.43 5.61
C ASP A 84 -15.75 -10.27 6.90
#